data_AF-A0A9D4D6W1-F1
#
_entry.id   AF-A0A9D4D6W1-F1
#
_cell.length_a   1.000
_cell.length_b   1.000
_cell.length_c   1.000
_cell.angle_alpha   90.00
_cell.angle_beta   90.00
_cell.angle_gamma   90.00
#
_symmetry.space_group_name_H-M   'P 1'
#
loop_
_entity.id
_entity.type
_entity.pdbx_description
1 polymer ?
#
loop_
_entity_poly.entity_id
_entity_poly.type
_entity_poly.pdbx_seq_one_letter_code
_entity_poly.pdbx_strand_id
1 'polypeptide(L)' 'MSIHGFVRTEEEMKQVPLLFVLMSRRRKEDYVAVLQKVKDVLNNFSVEGFMMDFEAGKCPEINAL' A
#
# COMPACT_ATOMS: atom_id res chain seq x y z
N MET A 1 -10.65 0.78 -0.02
CA MET A 1 -9.23 0.48 0.27
C MET A 1 -8.65 1.70 0.97
N SER A 2 -7.90 1.48 2.04
CA SER A 2 -7.17 2.54 2.74
C SER A 2 -5.68 2.19 2.74
N ILE A 3 -4.81 3.17 2.49
CA ILE A 3 -3.35 3.03 2.51
C ILE A 3 -2.82 3.93 3.61
N HIS A 4 -2.00 3.35 4.49
CA HIS A 4 -1.40 4.03 5.61
C HIS A 4 0.13 3.89 5.55
N GLY A 5 0.83 4.95 5.90
CA GLY A 5 2.27 4.93 6.15
C GLY A 5 2.52 4.69 7.63
N PHE A 6 3.63 4.03 7.95
CA PHE A 6 4.10 3.89 9.32
C PHE A 6 5.40 4.67 9.45
N VAL A 7 5.44 5.64 10.34
CA VAL A 7 6.64 6.39 10.67
C VAL A 7 7.13 5.89 12.01
N ARG A 8 8.40 5.49 12.06
CA ARG A 8 9.05 5.05 13.30
C ARG A 8 10.14 6.04 13.69
N THR A 9 10.16 6.42 14.96
CA THR A 9 11.26 7.17 15.57
C THR A 9 11.55 6.51 16.90
N GLU A 10 12.75 5.95 17.06
CA GLU A 10 13.16 5.16 18.22
C GLU A 10 12.17 4.01 18.52
N GLU A 11 11.51 4.05 19.66
CA GLU A 11 10.50 3.08 20.11
C GLU A 11 9.07 3.48 19.73
N GLU A 12 8.86 4.70 19.23
CA GLU A 12 7.54 5.16 18.81
C GLU A 12 7.26 4.81 17.35
N MET A 13 6.08 4.25 17.10
CA MET A 13 5.54 4.04 15.77
C MET A 13 4.19 4.75 15.66
N LYS A 14 4.03 5.59 14.64
CA LYS A 14 2.76 6.25 14.32
C LYS A 14 2.26 5.82 12.96
N GLN A 15 0.98 5.46 12.91
CA GLN A 15 0.26 5.21 11.67
C GLN A 15 -0.28 6.53 11.14
N VAL A 16 -0.01 6.82 9.87
CA VAL A 16 -0.46 8.04 9.18
C VAL A 16 -1.32 7.63 7.99
N PRO A 17 -2.59 8.07 7.90
CA PRO A 17 -3.40 7.81 6.72
C PRO A 17 -2.84 8.57 5.52
N LEU A 18 -2.59 7.87 4.41
CA LEU A 18 -2.04 8.46 3.19
C LEU A 18 -3.12 8.60 2.11
N LEU A 19 -3.95 7.57 1.92
CA LEU A 19 -4.94 7.55 0.85
C LEU A 19 -6.16 6.72 1.23
N PHE A 20 -7.33 7.22 0.90
CA PHE A 20 -8.58 6.46 0.92
C PHE A 20 -9.16 6.40 -0.50
N VAL A 21 -9.48 5.19 -0.97
CA VAL A 21 -10.07 4.96 -2.30
C VAL A 21 -11.34 4.13 -2.17
N LEU A 22 -12.42 4.63 -2.77
CA LEU A 22 -13.69 3.90 -2.89
C LEU A 22 -13.54 2.83 -3.98
N MET A 23 -13.47 1.55 -3.56
CA MET A 23 -13.23 0.41 -4.45
C MET A 23 -14.47 -0.45 -4.71
N SER A 24 -15.67 0.12 -4.61
CA SER A 24 -16.92 -0.63 -4.81
C SER A 24 -17.02 -1.20 -6.24
N ARG A 25 -17.36 -2.49 -6.35
CA ARG A 25 -17.46 -3.26 -7.61
C ARG A 25 -16.18 -3.32 -8.45
N ARG A 26 -15.02 -3.07 -7.84
CA ARG A 26 -13.70 -3.14 -8.51
C ARG A 26 -13.12 -4.54 -8.45
N ARG A 27 -12.36 -4.90 -9.49
CA ARG A 27 -11.67 -6.19 -9.62
C ARG A 27 -10.23 -6.06 -9.16
N LYS A 28 -9.56 -7.20 -8.91
CA LYS A 28 -8.15 -7.25 -8.48
C LYS A 28 -7.23 -6.36 -9.33
N GLU A 29 -7.40 -6.36 -10.65
CA GLU A 29 -6.65 -5.52 -11.60
C GLU A 29 -6.75 -4.02 -11.26
N ASP A 30 -7.93 -3.53 -10.85
CA ASP A 30 -8.13 -2.14 -10.44
C ASP A 30 -7.36 -1.82 -9.15
N TYR A 31 -7.27 -2.77 -8.22
CA TYR A 31 -6.47 -2.60 -6.99
C TYR A 31 -4.98 -2.52 -7.32
N VAL A 32 -4.50 -3.40 -8.21
CA VAL A 32 -3.11 -3.39 -8.69
C VAL A 32 -2.79 -2.06 -9.37
N ALA A 33 -3.67 -1.56 -10.24
CA ALA A 33 -3.47 -0.28 -10.91
C ALA A 33 -3.33 0.90 -9.92
N VAL A 34 -4.12 0.91 -8.84
CA VAL A 34 -3.97 1.93 -7.79
C VAL A 34 -2.64 1.79 -7.06
N LEU A 35 -2.25 0.57 -6.66
CA LEU A 35 -0.97 0.35 -5.96
C LEU A 35 0.23 0.72 -6.83
N GLN A 36 0.19 0.38 -8.13
CA GLN A 36 1.22 0.78 -9.08
C GLN A 36 1.32 2.30 -9.20
N LYS A 37 0.17 2.98 -9.31
CA LYS A 37 0.18 4.45 -9.38
C LYS A 37 0.71 5.09 -8.11
N VAL A 38 0.42 4.52 -6.94
CA VAL A 38 0.98 4.97 -5.66
C VAL A 38 2.50 4.75 -5.62
N LYS A 39 3.00 3.60 -6.09
CA LYS A 39 4.44 3.32 -6.20
C LYS A 39 5.14 4.36 -7.09
N ASP A 40 4.56 4.68 -8.25
CA ASP A 40 5.13 5.67 -9.17
C ASP A 40 5.23 7.08 -8.54
N VAL A 41 4.23 7.45 -7.73
CA VAL A 41 4.23 8.73 -6.99
C VAL A 41 5.23 8.73 -5.84
N LEU A 42 5.44 7.57 -5.21
CA LEU A 42 6.41 7.36 -4.12
C LEU A 42 7.82 7.04 -4.64
N ASN A 43 8.17 7.40 -5.88
CA ASN A 43 9.45 7.08 -6.52
C ASN A 43 10.72 7.48 -5.73
N ASN A 44 10.61 8.42 -4.79
CA ASN A 44 11.72 8.84 -3.92
C ASN A 44 11.89 7.95 -2.67
N PHE A 45 11.03 6.95 -2.47
CA PHE A 45 11.05 6.04 -1.34
C PHE A 45 11.36 4.61 -1.81
N SER A 46 12.22 3.92 -1.07
CA SER A 46 12.48 2.49 -1.26
C SER A 46 11.33 1.66 -0.69
N VAL A 47 10.18 1.67 -1.36
CA VAL A 47 9.02 0.88 -0.94
C VAL A 47 9.36 -0.62 -1.05
N GLU A 48 9.48 -1.31 0.09
CA GLU A 48 9.87 -2.73 0.13
C GLU A 48 8.69 -3.71 -0.03
N GLY A 49 7.49 -3.31 0.35
CA GLY A 49 6.32 -4.18 0.33
C GLY A 49 5.00 -3.44 0.58
N PHE A 50 3.91 -3.92 -0.01
CA PHE A 50 2.55 -3.55 0.40
C PHE A 50 1.98 -4.65 1.27
N MET A 51 1.54 -4.31 2.48
CA MET A 51 0.76 -5.20 3.32
C MET A 51 -0.73 -4.96 3.02
N MET A 52 -1.40 -5.99 2.51
CA MET A 52 -2.86 -5.99 2.39
C MET A 52 -3.47 -6.59 3.66
N ASP A 53 -4.73 -6.25 3.94
CA ASP A 53 -5.44 -6.63 5.17
C ASP A 53 -5.46 -8.16 5.38
N PHE A 54 -5.53 -8.55 6.65
CA PHE A 54 -5.18 -9.86 7.23
C PHE A 54 -5.84 -11.08 6.56
N GLU A 55 -7.02 -10.93 5.93
CA GLU A 55 -7.70 -12.04 5.24
C GLU A 55 -7.10 -12.39 3.88
N ALA A 56 -6.33 -11.48 3.27
CA ALA A 56 -5.57 -11.71 2.06
C ALA A 56 -4.08 -11.54 2.39
N GLY A 57 -3.44 -12.63 2.83
CA GLY A 57 -2.05 -12.65 3.24
C GLY A 57 -1.09 -11.90 2.30
N LYS A 58 0.00 -11.40 2.90
CA LYS A 58 1.13 -10.66 2.30
C LYS A 58 1.21 -10.80 0.78
N CYS A 59 1.06 -9.70 0.03
CA CYS A 59 1.36 -9.67 -1.39
C CYS A 59 2.88 -9.83 -1.55
N PRO A 60 3.39 -11.00 -1.98
CA PRO A 60 4.81 -11.20 -2.12
C PRO A 60 5.23 -10.48 -3.40
N GLU A 61 6.11 -9.50 -3.22
CA GLU A 61 6.92 -8.86 -4.28
C GLU A 61 6.21 -7.80 -5.13
N ILE A 62 6.59 -6.54 -4.88
CA ILE A 62 6.27 -5.37 -5.71
C ILE A 62 6.96 -5.45 -7.10
N ASN A 63 7.88 -6.40 -7.30
CA ASN A 63 8.55 -6.63 -8.59
C ASN A 63 7.81 -7.65 -9.47
N ALA A 64 6.74 -8.27 -8.97
CA ALA A 64 5.86 -9.17 -9.71
C ALA A 64 4.51 -8.52 -10.09
N LEU A 65 4.35 -7.22 -9.83
CA LEU A 65 3.25 -6.35 -10.28
C LEU A 65 3.74 -5.46 -11.41
#